data_AF-A0A9W7B6S4-F1
#
_entry.id   AF-A0A9W7B6S4-F1
#
_cell.length_a   1.000
_cell.length_b   1.000
_cell.length_c   1.000
_cell.angle_alpha   90.00
_cell.angle_beta   90.00
_cell.angle_gamma   90.00
#
_symmetry.space_group_name_H-M   'P 1'
#
loop_
_entity.id
_entity.type
_entity.pdbx_description
1 polymer ?
#
loop_
_entity_poly.entity_id
_entity_poly.type
_entity_poly.pdbx_seq_one_letter_code
_entity_poly.pdbx_strand_id
1 'polypeptide(L)'
;MCLEAVLAPVSLLLLLGCFTQIPAAQGVSCGGHFADSCLECPQGNGAAWCNGECMWNALTVSCVDSAVDCGASGPSDAATCDDCGSTAEVCQGECSFNSIDNTCRPEFSNDVRTASVHLSYTVPDAISEPAWWFQRIQPVSSSSATYFCGVGNSYGYGGIQQVDGDSTSNPPNGKVIFSIWDGGCDQDVEPDCDPSLLAATLICGTGVTCTDFGGEGTGRKSYFSTDQVPVVGQEYFMAVHAEPAASDRVEMTGFFYSQGTGWRLLSKIDTNRSGKNWYLGGLYSFVEQWTEGNTLEPRDSLYGPSWISGETIDWHQVTRAQYDYGTPENHEHVNGYYNAEGNNVGIATGGDIEPVATQYQVFNYNEETELPAALVDFSGRIECLVGATTAEAIASCFSAAIEEEEEEDDSCLSDSDCPVSSDPYCGYHCLESQCAMWCEDAAPPTNEEEEEEEEGLEESHNGNSASSSLKSNALPTLSGLFLALFNLR
;
A
#
# COMPACT_ATOMS: atom_id res chain seq x y z
N MET A 1 24.98 -17.89 70.22
CA MET A 1 24.71 -19.10 71.04
C MET A 1 23.51 -19.79 70.43
N CYS A 2 23.68 -21.06 70.05
CA CYS A 2 22.66 -21.90 69.40
C CYS A 2 21.42 -22.09 70.29
N LEU A 3 20.23 -22.21 69.68
CA LEU A 3 19.51 -23.48 69.75
C LEU A 3 18.45 -23.65 68.63
N GLU A 4 18.37 -24.91 68.22
CA GLU A 4 17.73 -25.60 67.11
C GLU A 4 16.20 -25.44 66.92
N ALA A 5 15.76 -25.60 65.66
CA ALA A 5 14.40 -26.06 65.32
C ALA A 5 14.40 -26.94 64.04
N VAL A 6 14.35 -28.26 64.28
CA VAL A 6 13.65 -29.36 63.58
C VAL A 6 13.31 -29.28 62.07
N LEU A 7 14.07 -30.07 61.29
CA LEU A 7 13.76 -31.05 60.21
C LEU A 7 12.46 -30.99 59.33
N ALA A 8 12.69 -30.73 58.03
CA ALA A 8 12.32 -31.46 56.78
C ALA A 8 10.87 -31.48 56.19
N PRO A 9 10.67 -31.69 54.85
CA PRO A 9 11.58 -31.59 53.70
C PRO A 9 11.10 -30.58 52.60
N VAL A 10 12.05 -29.99 51.87
CA VAL A 10 11.79 -29.14 50.69
C VAL A 10 11.63 -30.02 49.46
N SER A 11 10.47 -29.94 48.82
CA SER A 11 10.22 -30.54 47.52
C SER A 11 10.93 -29.73 46.44
N LEU A 12 11.70 -30.46 45.63
CA LEU A 12 12.43 -30.02 44.45
C LEU A 12 11.47 -29.43 43.40
N LEU A 13 11.51 -28.11 43.19
CA LEU A 13 11.02 -27.49 41.95
C LEU A 13 12.22 -26.80 41.29
N LEU A 14 12.78 -27.47 40.27
CA LEU A 14 13.75 -26.90 39.36
C LEU A 14 13.11 -25.71 38.63
N LEU A 15 13.61 -24.51 38.91
CA LEU A 15 13.48 -23.35 38.03
C LEU A 15 14.28 -23.62 36.76
N LEU A 16 13.62 -24.13 35.71
CA LEU A 16 14.12 -24.01 34.35
C LEU A 16 13.82 -22.58 33.88
N GLY A 17 14.85 -21.73 33.86
CA GLY A 17 14.84 -20.51 33.07
C GLY A 17 14.75 -20.88 31.60
N CYS A 18 13.62 -20.54 30.97
CA CYS A 18 13.48 -20.60 29.52
C CYS A 18 14.22 -19.38 28.94
N PHE A 19 15.51 -19.56 28.65
CA PHE A 19 16.22 -18.64 27.76
C PHE A 19 15.62 -18.84 26.36
N THR A 20 14.95 -17.81 25.86
CA THR A 20 14.58 -17.69 24.46
C THR A 20 15.87 -17.71 23.63
N GLN A 21 16.12 -18.82 22.94
CA GLN A 21 17.15 -18.87 21.92
C GLN A 21 16.71 -17.96 20.77
N ILE A 22 17.38 -16.81 20.67
CA ILE A 22 17.49 -16.07 19.42
C ILE A 22 18.02 -17.10 18.39
N PRO A 23 17.38 -17.32 17.24
CA PRO A 23 17.99 -18.13 16.20
C PRO A 23 19.29 -17.42 15.82
N ALA A 24 20.42 -18.03 16.18
CA ALA A 24 21.73 -17.54 15.82
C ALA A 24 21.79 -17.41 14.29
N ALA A 25 22.34 -16.30 13.80
CA ALA A 25 22.82 -16.20 12.43
C ALA A 25 23.58 -17.49 12.13
N GLN A 26 23.17 -18.24 11.11
CA GLN A 26 23.90 -19.44 10.74
C GLN A 26 25.29 -18.98 10.29
N GLY A 27 26.34 -19.47 10.96
CA GLY A 27 27.73 -19.16 10.61
C GLY A 27 28.12 -19.72 9.24
N VAL A 28 29.39 -19.57 8.85
CA VAL A 28 29.87 -20.00 7.54
C VAL A 28 29.92 -21.53 7.42
N SER A 29 29.58 -22.05 6.23
CA SER A 29 29.67 -23.46 5.91
C SER A 29 31.10 -23.86 5.55
N CYS A 30 31.68 -24.77 6.34
CA CYS A 30 33.02 -25.30 6.14
C CYS A 30 33.04 -26.55 5.22
N GLY A 31 31.95 -26.82 4.49
CA GLY A 31 31.78 -27.97 3.58
C GLY A 31 31.43 -29.30 4.28
N GLY A 32 31.00 -29.26 5.54
CA GLY A 32 30.59 -30.44 6.31
C GLY A 32 30.25 -30.15 7.79
N HIS A 33 30.56 -28.94 8.26
CA HIS A 33 30.13 -28.36 9.52
C HIS A 33 30.00 -26.83 9.33
N PHE A 34 29.50 -26.14 10.34
CA PHE A 34 29.43 -24.67 10.37
C PHE A 34 30.38 -24.12 11.44
N ALA A 35 30.89 -22.91 11.23
CA ALA A 35 31.73 -22.18 12.18
C ALA A 35 31.38 -20.69 12.17
N ASP A 36 31.77 -19.94 13.21
CA ASP A 36 31.44 -18.51 13.30
C ASP A 36 32.20 -17.67 12.25
N SER A 37 33.30 -18.19 11.70
CA SER A 37 34.04 -17.61 10.58
C SER A 37 34.91 -18.66 9.87
N CYS A 38 35.37 -18.37 8.65
CA CYS A 38 36.21 -19.30 7.90
C CYS A 38 37.52 -19.65 8.63
N LEU A 39 38.06 -18.71 9.42
CA LEU A 39 39.24 -18.94 10.24
C LEU A 39 39.06 -20.09 11.25
N GLU A 40 37.83 -20.34 11.69
CA GLU A 40 37.50 -21.35 12.70
C GLU A 40 37.17 -22.73 12.11
N CYS A 41 36.88 -22.82 10.81
CA CYS A 41 36.60 -24.07 10.10
C CYS A 41 37.64 -25.18 10.33
N PRO A 42 38.96 -24.92 10.40
CA PRO A 42 39.93 -25.99 10.57
C PRO A 42 39.75 -26.77 11.88
N GLN A 43 39.35 -26.12 12.98
CA GLN A 43 39.28 -26.72 14.33
C GLN A 43 40.50 -27.59 14.72
N GLY A 44 41.70 -27.22 14.23
CA GLY A 44 42.95 -27.97 14.42
C GLY A 44 43.23 -29.11 13.41
N ASN A 45 42.33 -29.37 12.47
CA ASN A 45 42.44 -30.41 11.43
C ASN A 45 43.02 -29.91 10.10
N GLY A 46 43.24 -28.60 9.96
CA GLY A 46 43.91 -27.99 8.81
C GLY A 46 43.08 -27.97 7.52
N ALA A 47 43.76 -27.97 6.37
CA ALA A 47 43.17 -27.78 5.04
C ALA A 47 41.98 -28.68 4.72
N ALA A 48 41.98 -29.92 5.22
CA ALA A 48 40.92 -30.88 4.95
C ALA A 48 39.55 -30.44 5.51
N TRP A 49 39.52 -29.50 6.45
CA TRP A 49 38.32 -29.00 7.12
C TRP A 49 37.96 -27.58 6.67
N CYS A 50 38.62 -27.07 5.63
CA CYS A 50 38.38 -25.75 5.07
C CYS A 50 37.83 -25.90 3.65
N ASN A 51 36.51 -25.91 3.52
CA ASN A 51 35.78 -26.04 2.27
C ASN A 51 34.46 -25.25 2.36
N GLY A 52 33.53 -25.49 1.43
CA GLY A 52 32.21 -24.85 1.43
C GLY A 52 32.33 -23.40 0.99
N GLU A 53 31.99 -22.49 1.88
CA GLU A 53 32.14 -21.04 1.68
C GLU A 53 33.59 -20.57 1.93
N CYS A 54 34.44 -21.47 2.44
CA CYS A 54 35.82 -21.16 2.80
C CYS A 54 36.85 -21.91 1.94
N MET A 55 38.02 -21.32 1.77
CA MET A 55 39.14 -21.91 1.03
C MET A 55 40.44 -21.92 1.84
N TRP A 56 41.23 -22.99 1.67
CA TRP A 56 42.50 -23.10 2.37
C TRP A 56 43.59 -22.29 1.67
N ASN A 57 44.14 -21.29 2.36
CA ASN A 57 45.30 -20.53 1.88
C ASN A 57 46.60 -21.21 2.30
N ALA A 58 47.29 -21.82 1.33
CA ALA A 58 48.54 -22.53 1.57
C ALA A 58 49.73 -21.63 1.95
N LEU A 59 49.66 -20.32 1.68
CA LEU A 59 50.72 -19.36 2.02
C LEU A 59 50.65 -18.93 3.47
N THR A 60 49.44 -18.65 3.96
CA THR A 60 49.20 -18.24 5.35
C THR A 60 48.92 -19.44 6.27
N VAL A 61 48.74 -20.64 5.70
CA VAL A 61 48.40 -21.88 6.42
C VAL A 61 47.14 -21.70 7.27
N SER A 62 46.15 -21.03 6.69
CA SER A 62 44.88 -20.69 7.33
C SER A 62 43.71 -20.91 6.39
N CYS A 63 42.54 -21.16 6.97
CA CYS A 63 41.29 -21.12 6.23
C CYS A 63 40.82 -19.67 6.15
N VAL A 64 40.46 -19.24 4.95
CA VAL A 64 40.01 -17.89 4.64
C VAL A 64 38.70 -17.96 3.87
N ASP A 65 38.01 -16.83 3.73
CA ASP A 65 36.84 -16.74 2.88
C ASP A 65 37.23 -17.07 1.43
N SER A 66 36.35 -17.75 0.70
CA SER A 66 36.61 -18.05 -0.70
C SER A 66 36.65 -16.76 -1.52
N ALA A 67 37.65 -16.63 -2.39
CA ALA A 67 37.68 -15.52 -3.33
C ALA A 67 36.52 -15.65 -4.32
N VAL A 68 35.83 -14.55 -4.59
CA VAL A 68 34.74 -14.52 -5.56
C VAL A 68 35.30 -14.61 -6.98
N ASP A 69 34.69 -15.41 -7.84
CA ASP A 69 35.11 -15.49 -9.25
C ASP A 69 34.69 -14.24 -10.02
N CYS A 70 35.62 -13.33 -10.26
CA CYS A 70 35.42 -12.14 -11.11
C CYS A 70 35.49 -12.44 -12.62
N GLY A 71 35.64 -13.70 -13.01
CA GLY A 71 35.91 -14.13 -14.39
C GLY A 71 37.34 -13.87 -14.86
N ALA A 72 37.63 -14.26 -16.09
CA ALA A 72 39.00 -14.44 -16.59
C ALA A 72 39.88 -13.17 -16.61
N SER A 73 39.27 -11.99 -16.60
CA SER A 73 39.98 -10.70 -16.63
C SER A 73 40.01 -10.00 -15.26
N GLY A 74 39.33 -10.57 -14.26
CA GLY A 74 39.22 -10.02 -12.92
C GLY A 74 40.34 -10.47 -11.97
N PRO A 75 40.47 -9.81 -10.80
CA PRO A 75 41.40 -10.24 -9.77
C PRO A 75 41.03 -11.63 -9.23
N SER A 76 42.03 -12.45 -8.94
CA SER A 76 41.85 -13.82 -8.42
C SER A 76 41.74 -13.91 -6.89
N ASP A 77 41.83 -12.76 -6.22
CA ASP A 77 41.86 -12.60 -4.77
C ASP A 77 40.80 -11.61 -4.27
N ALA A 78 39.80 -11.30 -5.09
CA ALA A 78 38.64 -10.51 -4.69
C ALA A 78 37.90 -11.20 -3.53
N ALA A 79 37.69 -10.47 -2.42
CA ALA A 79 36.94 -11.00 -1.29
C ALA A 79 35.43 -10.87 -1.53
N THR A 80 35.01 -9.82 -2.26
CA THR A 80 33.62 -9.61 -2.69
C THR A 80 33.56 -9.16 -4.15
N CYS A 81 32.38 -9.16 -4.76
CA CYS A 81 32.22 -8.63 -6.12
C CYS A 81 32.63 -7.15 -6.26
N ASP A 82 32.56 -6.35 -5.19
CA ASP A 82 33.02 -4.96 -5.21
C ASP A 82 34.53 -4.86 -5.51
N ASP A 83 35.30 -5.89 -5.13
CA ASP A 83 36.73 -5.98 -5.38
C ASP A 83 37.07 -6.40 -6.82
N CYS A 84 36.09 -6.91 -7.58
CA CYS A 84 36.31 -7.30 -8.97
C CYS A 84 36.59 -6.08 -9.86
N GLY A 85 36.10 -4.89 -9.52
CA GLY A 85 36.36 -3.64 -10.23
C GLY A 85 35.14 -3.06 -10.96
N SER A 86 35.31 -1.91 -11.62
CA SER A 86 34.20 -1.05 -12.06
C SER A 86 33.95 -1.07 -13.58
N THR A 87 34.21 -2.19 -14.26
CA THR A 87 33.95 -2.33 -15.71
C THR A 87 33.37 -3.70 -16.05
N ALA A 88 32.52 -3.75 -17.09
CA ALA A 88 31.91 -4.99 -17.59
C ALA A 88 32.92 -6.07 -18.01
N GLU A 89 34.14 -5.68 -18.37
CA GLU A 89 35.18 -6.61 -18.80
C GLU A 89 35.84 -7.34 -17.62
N VAL A 90 35.85 -6.71 -16.44
CA VAL A 90 36.54 -7.20 -15.24
C VAL A 90 35.56 -7.78 -14.22
N CYS A 91 34.30 -7.34 -14.24
CA CYS A 91 33.22 -7.86 -13.42
C CYS A 91 32.44 -8.95 -14.16
N GLN A 92 32.83 -10.21 -13.97
CA GLN A 92 32.22 -11.40 -14.57
C GLN A 92 32.18 -12.55 -13.56
N GLY A 93 31.93 -13.77 -14.02
CA GLY A 93 31.96 -14.98 -13.19
C GLY A 93 30.72 -15.08 -12.30
N GLU A 94 30.93 -15.08 -10.99
CA GLU A 94 29.89 -15.04 -9.96
C GLU A 94 29.36 -13.61 -9.71
N CYS A 95 29.86 -12.63 -10.46
CA CYS A 95 29.49 -11.24 -10.37
C CYS A 95 28.85 -10.71 -11.66
N SER A 96 27.92 -9.76 -11.49
CA SER A 96 27.25 -9.00 -12.54
C SER A 96 27.64 -7.53 -12.50
N PHE A 97 28.02 -6.98 -13.66
CA PHE A 97 28.34 -5.56 -13.78
C PHE A 97 27.07 -4.72 -13.92
N ASN A 98 26.93 -3.70 -13.07
CA ASN A 98 25.89 -2.71 -13.20
C ASN A 98 26.36 -1.52 -14.05
N SER A 99 25.79 -1.37 -15.24
CA SER A 99 26.10 -0.23 -16.12
C SER A 99 25.52 1.12 -15.67
N ILE A 100 24.55 1.13 -14.75
CA ILE A 100 23.89 2.36 -14.28
C ILE A 100 24.81 3.15 -13.33
N ASP A 101 25.46 2.47 -12.39
CA ASP A 101 26.32 3.08 -11.36
C ASP A 101 27.81 2.68 -11.48
N ASN A 102 28.16 1.84 -12.46
CA ASN A 102 29.49 1.29 -12.69
C ASN A 102 30.03 0.45 -11.52
N THR A 103 29.15 -0.24 -10.81
CA THR A 103 29.52 -1.17 -9.73
C THR A 103 29.56 -2.62 -10.19
N CYS A 104 30.29 -3.46 -9.46
CA CYS A 104 30.30 -4.90 -9.64
C CYS A 104 29.70 -5.55 -8.39
N ARG A 105 28.71 -6.40 -8.57
CA ARG A 105 27.92 -6.99 -7.50
C ARG A 105 27.70 -8.48 -7.77
N PRO A 106 27.26 -9.29 -6.81
CA PRO A 106 26.89 -10.68 -7.07
C PRO A 106 25.91 -10.80 -8.25
N GLU A 107 25.95 -11.91 -8.97
CA GLU A 107 24.87 -12.24 -9.91
C GLU A 107 23.53 -12.25 -9.17
N PHE A 108 22.48 -11.74 -9.81
CA PHE A 108 21.18 -11.73 -9.18
C PHE A 108 20.69 -13.16 -8.96
N SER A 109 20.30 -13.44 -7.72
CA SER A 109 19.66 -14.69 -7.38
C SER A 109 18.24 -14.42 -6.90
N ASN A 110 17.41 -15.47 -6.98
CA ASN A 110 16.11 -15.45 -6.34
C ASN A 110 16.21 -15.74 -4.83
N ASP A 111 17.42 -15.81 -4.27
CA ASP A 111 17.65 -16.03 -2.84
C ASP A 111 17.86 -14.69 -2.09
N VAL A 112 17.92 -13.55 -2.79
CA VAL A 112 17.98 -12.21 -2.22
C VAL A 112 16.66 -11.45 -2.40
N ARG A 113 16.46 -10.37 -1.65
CA ARG A 113 15.31 -9.46 -1.82
C ARG A 113 15.17 -9.03 -3.28
N THR A 114 13.94 -8.93 -3.74
CA THR A 114 13.63 -8.27 -5.02
C THR A 114 13.81 -6.77 -4.85
N ALA A 115 14.25 -6.09 -5.90
CA ALA A 115 14.40 -4.65 -5.88
C ALA A 115 13.06 -3.94 -5.64
N SER A 116 13.10 -2.96 -4.75
CA SER A 116 11.98 -2.04 -4.58
C SER A 116 11.75 -1.26 -5.87
N VAL A 117 10.49 -1.07 -6.22
CA VAL A 117 10.04 -0.31 -7.39
C VAL A 117 9.32 0.94 -6.93
N HIS A 118 9.53 2.07 -7.61
CA HIS A 118 9.00 3.36 -7.17
C HIS A 118 8.33 4.12 -8.30
N LEU A 119 7.42 5.00 -7.90
CA LEU A 119 6.84 6.07 -8.72
C LEU A 119 7.15 7.39 -8.06
N SER A 120 7.67 8.35 -8.82
CA SER A 120 7.80 9.75 -8.38
C SER A 120 6.79 10.63 -9.12
N TYR A 121 6.27 11.64 -8.42
CA TYR A 121 5.20 12.51 -8.93
C TYR A 121 5.67 13.96 -8.99
N THR A 122 5.25 14.66 -10.05
CA THR A 122 5.46 16.11 -10.18
C THR A 122 4.23 16.84 -9.66
N VAL A 123 4.42 17.81 -8.76
CA VAL A 123 3.36 18.71 -8.29
C VAL A 123 2.87 19.56 -9.49
N PRO A 124 1.54 19.71 -9.70
CA PRO A 124 1.01 20.58 -10.75
C PRO A 124 1.49 22.04 -10.61
N ASP A 125 1.85 22.67 -11.73
CA ASP A 125 2.39 24.04 -11.75
C ASP A 125 1.44 25.10 -11.14
N ALA A 126 0.13 24.80 -11.07
CA ALA A 126 -0.87 25.64 -10.44
C ALA A 126 -0.70 25.75 -8.91
N ILE A 127 0.04 24.82 -8.28
CA ILE A 127 0.20 24.73 -6.83
C ILE A 127 1.64 25.07 -6.43
N SER A 128 1.84 26.24 -5.84
CA SER A 128 3.15 26.67 -5.34
C SER A 128 3.48 26.13 -3.94
N GLU A 129 2.46 25.85 -3.13
CA GLU A 129 2.59 25.40 -1.74
C GLU A 129 1.60 24.25 -1.48
N PRO A 130 1.92 23.02 -1.94
CA PRO A 130 1.05 21.85 -1.78
C PRO A 130 0.91 21.43 -0.31
N ALA A 131 -0.22 21.78 0.30
CA ALA A 131 -0.53 21.45 1.69
C ALA A 131 -1.21 20.09 1.82
N TRP A 132 -1.96 19.67 0.79
CA TRP A 132 -2.72 18.43 0.79
C TRP A 132 -2.34 17.53 -0.37
N TRP A 133 -2.25 16.22 -0.10
CA TRP A 133 -2.10 15.20 -1.14
C TRP A 133 -2.98 14.00 -0.83
N PHE A 134 -3.78 13.60 -1.82
CA PHE A 134 -4.68 12.45 -1.80
C PHE A 134 -4.22 11.43 -2.83
N GLN A 135 -4.03 10.17 -2.39
CA GLN A 135 -3.51 9.09 -3.23
C GLN A 135 -4.39 7.84 -3.13
N ARG A 136 -4.56 7.18 -4.28
CA ARG A 136 -5.18 5.87 -4.40
C ARG A 136 -4.11 4.77 -4.42
N ILE A 137 -4.38 3.66 -3.73
CA ILE A 137 -3.57 2.45 -3.69
C ILE A 137 -4.48 1.25 -3.97
N GLN A 138 -4.10 0.36 -4.89
CA GLN A 138 -4.84 -0.86 -5.17
C GLN A 138 -3.87 -2.04 -5.39
N PRO A 139 -3.66 -2.90 -4.37
CA PRO A 139 -2.83 -4.09 -4.51
C PRO A 139 -3.40 -5.04 -5.57
N VAL A 140 -2.58 -5.46 -6.53
CA VAL A 140 -2.93 -6.42 -7.60
C VAL A 140 -2.42 -7.82 -7.26
N SER A 141 -1.25 -7.91 -6.63
CA SER A 141 -0.74 -9.13 -6.04
C SER A 141 0.06 -8.79 -4.78
N SER A 142 0.07 -9.70 -3.82
CA SER A 142 0.76 -9.48 -2.55
C SER A 142 1.26 -10.79 -1.99
N SER A 143 2.44 -10.73 -1.37
CA SER A 143 3.03 -11.80 -0.58
C SER A 143 3.30 -11.30 0.83
N SER A 144 3.79 -12.16 1.71
CA SER A 144 4.31 -11.67 2.97
C SER A 144 5.54 -10.78 2.79
N ALA A 145 5.82 -9.99 3.83
CA ALA A 145 6.85 -8.97 3.83
C ALA A 145 6.74 -7.94 2.70
N THR A 146 5.51 -7.54 2.34
CA THR A 146 5.24 -6.59 1.24
C THR A 146 4.76 -5.25 1.74
N TYR A 147 5.40 -4.16 1.34
CA TYR A 147 4.98 -2.80 1.67
C TYR A 147 4.54 -2.04 0.42
N PHE A 148 3.25 -1.67 0.39
CA PHE A 148 2.66 -0.76 -0.59
C PHE A 148 2.63 0.66 -0.01
N CYS A 149 3.71 1.41 -0.21
CA CYS A 149 3.76 2.83 0.17
C CYS A 149 2.92 3.66 -0.81
N GLY A 150 1.98 4.44 -0.29
CA GLY A 150 1.14 5.34 -1.08
C GLY A 150 1.63 6.78 -1.05
N VAL A 151 1.84 7.32 0.14
CA VAL A 151 2.02 8.78 0.36
C VAL A 151 3.43 9.15 0.85
N GLY A 152 4.46 8.64 0.17
CA GLY A 152 5.85 9.02 0.38
C GLY A 152 6.12 10.48 0.03
N ASN A 153 6.82 11.21 0.89
CA ASN A 153 7.19 12.61 0.69
C ASN A 153 8.50 12.94 1.41
N SER A 154 8.99 14.17 1.26
CA SER A 154 10.26 14.61 1.84
C SER A 154 10.35 14.50 3.37
N TYR A 155 9.23 14.37 4.09
CA TYR A 155 9.19 14.25 5.55
C TYR A 155 8.96 12.83 6.05
N GLY A 156 8.49 11.92 5.20
CA GLY A 156 7.99 10.65 5.68
C GLY A 156 7.28 9.83 4.62
N TYR A 157 6.58 8.81 5.08
CA TYR A 157 5.83 7.91 4.23
C TYR A 157 4.58 7.38 4.93
N GLY A 158 3.65 6.87 4.14
CA GLY A 158 2.50 6.14 4.65
C GLY A 158 1.99 5.14 3.62
N GLY A 159 1.45 4.03 4.10
CA GLY A 159 0.97 2.96 3.23
C GLY A 159 0.46 1.75 3.98
N ILE A 160 0.40 0.64 3.25
CA ILE A 160 -0.20 -0.62 3.68
C ILE A 160 0.83 -1.74 3.57
N GLN A 161 0.92 -2.57 4.60
CA GLN A 161 1.84 -3.69 4.68
C GLN A 161 1.08 -5.01 4.81
N GLN A 162 1.54 -6.01 4.07
CA GLN A 162 1.27 -7.41 4.37
C GLN A 162 2.46 -7.98 5.14
N VAL A 163 2.24 -8.26 6.43
CA VAL A 163 3.26 -8.78 7.34
C VAL A 163 3.14 -10.29 7.47
N ASP A 164 4.25 -10.97 7.71
CA ASP A 164 4.21 -12.36 8.18
C ASP A 164 3.47 -12.41 9.52
N GLY A 165 2.44 -13.23 9.61
CA GLY A 165 1.85 -13.57 10.90
C GLY A 165 2.91 -14.30 11.72
N ASP A 166 3.23 -13.83 12.92
CA ASP A 166 4.05 -14.59 13.86
C ASP A 166 3.37 -15.95 14.13
N SER A 167 4.04 -17.02 13.69
CA SER A 167 3.57 -18.42 13.84
C SER A 167 3.26 -18.83 15.29
N THR A 168 3.74 -18.07 16.28
CA THR A 168 3.55 -18.37 17.70
C THR A 168 2.36 -17.66 18.33
N SER A 169 1.79 -16.62 17.68
CA SER A 169 0.71 -15.81 18.24
C SER A 169 -0.48 -15.50 17.30
N ASN A 170 -0.41 -15.90 16.03
CA ASN A 170 -1.41 -15.62 14.99
C ASN A 170 -1.90 -14.15 15.00
N PRO A 171 -0.98 -13.16 14.97
CA PRO A 171 -1.35 -11.75 14.92
C PRO A 171 -1.93 -11.40 13.53
N PRO A 172 -2.64 -10.27 13.41
CA PRO A 172 -3.17 -9.87 12.12
C PRO A 172 -2.06 -9.71 11.07
N ASN A 173 -2.32 -10.19 9.86
CA ASN A 173 -1.34 -10.23 8.76
C ASN A 173 -1.23 -8.91 7.99
N GLY A 174 -1.96 -7.89 8.41
CA GLY A 174 -2.03 -6.58 7.78
C GLY A 174 -1.67 -5.46 8.72
N LYS A 175 -1.06 -4.39 8.17
CA LYS A 175 -0.76 -3.17 8.91
C LYS A 175 -0.91 -1.94 8.03
N VAL A 176 -1.49 -0.88 8.57
CA VAL A 176 -1.47 0.46 7.97
C VAL A 176 -0.54 1.32 8.79
N ILE A 177 0.40 2.02 8.15
CA ILE A 177 1.46 2.78 8.80
C ILE A 177 1.59 4.19 8.23
N PHE A 178 1.98 5.14 9.07
CA PHE A 178 2.41 6.49 8.71
C PHE A 178 3.61 6.90 9.58
N SER A 179 4.71 7.30 8.96
CA SER A 179 5.99 7.58 9.62
C SER A 179 6.55 8.90 9.15
N ILE A 180 7.07 9.71 10.08
CA ILE A 180 7.74 10.98 9.82
C ILE A 180 9.10 10.96 10.52
N TRP A 181 10.17 11.29 9.78
CA TRP A 181 11.53 11.34 10.32
C TRP A 181 11.76 12.54 11.24
N ASP A 182 12.74 12.40 12.13
CA ASP A 182 13.34 13.52 12.83
C ASP A 182 13.96 14.51 11.84
N GLY A 183 13.86 15.79 12.15
CA GLY A 183 14.40 16.84 11.30
C GLY A 183 15.84 17.13 11.66
N GLY A 184 16.78 16.59 10.88
CA GLY A 184 18.19 16.96 10.99
C GLY A 184 18.95 16.29 12.14
N CYS A 185 18.38 15.24 12.73
CA CYS A 185 19.08 14.36 13.67
C CYS A 185 18.71 12.90 13.44
N ASP A 186 19.61 12.00 13.85
CA ASP A 186 19.43 10.54 13.79
C ASP A 186 19.92 9.98 15.14
N GLN A 187 19.00 9.53 16.00
CA GLN A 187 19.34 9.07 17.34
C GLN A 187 20.05 7.71 17.36
N ASP A 188 20.06 6.97 16.25
CA ASP A 188 20.83 5.72 16.14
C ASP A 188 22.34 6.02 16.03
N VAL A 189 22.69 7.17 15.46
CA VAL A 189 24.07 7.63 15.27
C VAL A 189 24.47 8.66 16.34
N GLU A 190 23.58 9.58 16.68
CA GLU A 190 23.77 10.67 17.63
C GLU A 190 22.70 10.62 18.74
N PRO A 191 22.93 9.89 19.85
CA PRO A 191 21.89 9.68 20.86
C PRO A 191 21.50 10.95 21.64
N ASP A 192 22.36 11.97 21.64
CA ASP A 192 22.18 13.23 22.39
C ASP A 192 21.65 14.39 21.51
N CYS A 193 20.78 14.09 20.55
CA CYS A 193 20.13 15.08 19.68
C CYS A 193 19.52 16.27 20.45
N ASP A 194 19.60 17.46 19.85
CA ASP A 194 18.80 18.61 20.32
C ASP A 194 17.30 18.26 20.19
N PRO A 195 16.51 18.32 21.30
CA PRO A 195 15.09 17.99 21.25
C PRO A 195 14.27 18.80 20.25
N SER A 196 14.75 19.98 19.83
CA SER A 196 14.11 20.82 18.80
C SER A 196 14.24 20.28 17.37
N LEU A 197 15.05 19.25 17.17
CA LEU A 197 15.22 18.52 15.91
C LEU A 197 14.33 17.26 15.86
N LEU A 198 13.96 16.73 17.02
CA LEU A 198 13.18 15.49 17.11
C LEU A 198 11.71 15.70 16.73
N ALA A 199 11.12 14.71 16.08
CA ALA A 199 9.71 14.64 15.77
C ALA A 199 8.89 14.27 17.02
N ALA A 200 7.67 14.81 17.12
CA ALA A 200 6.77 14.58 18.23
C ALA A 200 5.35 14.25 17.74
N THR A 201 4.75 13.19 18.28
CA THR A 201 3.34 12.88 18.02
C THR A 201 2.45 13.85 18.80
N LEU A 202 1.69 14.69 18.09
CA LEU A 202 0.74 15.64 18.70
C LEU A 202 -0.62 14.98 18.95
N ILE A 203 -1.11 14.21 17.97
CA ILE A 203 -2.39 13.49 18.07
C ILE A 203 -2.17 12.07 17.56
N CYS A 204 -2.60 11.08 18.33
CA CYS A 204 -2.62 9.68 17.92
C CYS A 204 -4.06 9.26 17.66
N GLY A 205 -4.35 8.65 16.51
CA GLY A 205 -5.71 8.24 16.14
C GLY A 205 -6.31 7.19 17.08
N THR A 206 -7.65 7.18 17.20
CA THR A 206 -8.35 6.17 18.00
C THR A 206 -8.10 4.76 17.44
N GLY A 207 -7.60 3.86 18.29
CA GLY A 207 -7.23 2.50 17.89
C GLY A 207 -5.95 2.43 17.05
N VAL A 208 -5.12 3.47 17.09
CA VAL A 208 -3.80 3.52 16.45
C VAL A 208 -2.72 3.50 17.53
N THR A 209 -1.62 2.82 17.25
CA THR A 209 -0.42 2.79 18.10
C THR A 209 0.58 3.80 17.58
N CYS A 210 1.05 4.72 18.42
CA CYS A 210 2.06 5.72 18.05
C CYS A 210 3.34 5.55 18.87
N THR A 211 4.47 5.39 18.18
CA THR A 211 5.79 5.13 18.79
C THR A 211 6.88 5.91 18.07
N ASP A 212 8.11 5.79 18.57
CA ASP A 212 9.33 6.09 17.83
C ASP A 212 9.65 4.98 16.81
N PHE A 213 10.61 5.27 15.93
CA PHE A 213 11.31 4.28 15.10
C PHE A 213 12.80 4.63 14.97
N GLY A 214 13.59 3.64 14.54
CA GLY A 214 15.03 3.71 14.29
C GLY A 214 15.48 2.58 13.34
N GLY A 215 16.78 2.44 13.15
CA GLY A 215 17.47 1.45 12.30
C GLY A 215 17.87 1.99 10.92
N GLU A 216 17.08 2.91 10.36
CA GLU A 216 17.27 3.55 9.04
C GLU A 216 16.99 5.05 9.16
N GLY A 217 17.62 5.66 10.18
CA GLY A 217 17.25 6.95 10.71
C GLY A 217 16.11 6.86 11.72
N THR A 218 15.91 7.94 12.48
CA THR A 218 14.94 7.98 13.59
C THR A 218 13.76 8.90 13.33
N GLY A 219 12.68 8.71 14.09
CA GLY A 219 11.49 9.55 13.99
C GLY A 219 10.29 9.03 14.76
N ARG A 220 9.10 9.43 14.33
CA ARG A 220 7.80 9.02 14.90
C ARG A 220 6.97 8.29 13.88
N LYS A 221 6.31 7.22 14.30
CA LYS A 221 5.36 6.47 13.47
C LYS A 221 4.06 6.21 14.19
N SER A 222 3.02 5.99 13.41
CA SER A 222 1.74 5.48 13.85
C SER A 222 1.30 4.31 12.99
N TYR A 223 0.65 3.32 13.60
CA TYR A 223 0.13 2.17 12.87
C TYR A 223 -1.04 1.48 13.57
N PHE A 224 -1.83 0.74 12.81
CA PHE A 224 -2.75 -0.25 13.36
C PHE A 224 -2.65 -1.55 12.55
N SER A 225 -2.85 -2.68 13.23
CA SER A 225 -2.86 -4.01 12.62
C SER A 225 -4.30 -4.49 12.38
N THR A 226 -4.53 -5.19 11.28
CA THR A 226 -5.85 -5.69 10.87
C THR A 226 -5.72 -6.87 9.91
N ASP A 227 -6.71 -7.75 9.86
CA ASP A 227 -6.82 -8.83 8.86
C ASP A 227 -7.59 -8.39 7.61
N GLN A 228 -8.08 -7.14 7.59
CA GLN A 228 -8.94 -6.62 6.52
C GLN A 228 -8.17 -5.88 5.42
N VAL A 229 -6.87 -5.66 5.60
CA VAL A 229 -6.05 -4.81 4.73
C VAL A 229 -4.61 -5.36 4.73
N PRO A 230 -3.98 -5.65 3.58
CA PRO A 230 -4.50 -5.50 2.22
C PRO A 230 -5.37 -6.68 1.78
N VAL A 231 -6.34 -6.39 0.92
CA VAL A 231 -7.10 -7.36 0.13
C VAL A 231 -6.85 -7.03 -1.34
N VAL A 232 -6.36 -8.03 -2.08
CA VAL A 232 -6.08 -7.88 -3.52
C VAL A 232 -7.33 -7.42 -4.27
N GLY A 233 -7.14 -6.44 -5.15
CA GLY A 233 -8.17 -5.83 -5.97
C GLY A 233 -8.99 -4.74 -5.27
N GLN A 234 -8.89 -4.58 -3.94
CA GLN A 234 -9.59 -3.51 -3.23
C GLN A 234 -8.81 -2.19 -3.30
N GLU A 235 -9.56 -1.10 -3.45
CA GLU A 235 -9.03 0.25 -3.40
C GLU A 235 -8.95 0.76 -1.95
N TYR A 236 -7.83 1.40 -1.68
CA TYR A 236 -7.56 2.14 -0.46
C TYR A 236 -7.16 3.56 -0.81
N PHE A 237 -7.46 4.49 0.09
CA PHE A 237 -7.06 5.89 -0.10
C PHE A 237 -6.28 6.38 1.10
N MET A 238 -5.30 7.24 0.83
CA MET A 238 -4.55 7.95 1.86
C MET A 238 -4.55 9.43 1.55
N ALA A 239 -4.65 10.23 2.61
CA ALA A 239 -4.49 11.67 2.51
C ALA A 239 -3.43 12.14 3.51
N VAL A 240 -2.61 13.11 3.10
CA VAL A 240 -1.62 13.77 3.95
C VAL A 240 -1.87 15.27 3.93
N HIS A 241 -1.82 15.88 5.11
CA HIS A 241 -1.81 17.32 5.33
C HIS A 241 -0.44 17.76 5.86
N ALA A 242 0.13 18.81 5.28
CA ALA A 242 1.27 19.54 5.80
C ALA A 242 0.85 20.96 6.17
N GLU A 243 1.11 21.37 7.41
CA GLU A 243 0.80 22.71 7.91
C GLU A 243 2.03 23.36 8.58
N PRO A 244 2.25 24.66 8.38
CA PRO A 244 3.41 25.33 8.96
C PRO A 244 3.24 25.49 10.48
N ALA A 245 4.30 25.19 11.24
CA ALA A 245 4.36 25.41 12.68
C ALA A 245 5.41 26.45 13.08
N ALA A 246 5.35 26.88 14.34
CA ALA A 246 6.33 27.83 14.88
C ALA A 246 7.76 27.26 14.87
N SER A 247 8.75 28.15 14.90
CA SER A 247 10.16 27.78 15.12
C SER A 247 10.75 26.79 14.11
N ASP A 248 10.48 27.01 12.82
CA ASP A 248 11.02 26.20 11.71
C ASP A 248 10.48 24.76 11.66
N ARG A 249 9.23 24.56 12.06
CA ARG A 249 8.59 23.24 12.11
C ARG A 249 7.43 23.11 11.13
N VAL A 250 7.03 21.87 10.91
CA VAL A 250 5.87 21.48 10.10
C VAL A 250 5.12 20.38 10.83
N GLU A 251 3.79 20.43 10.81
CA GLU A 251 2.95 19.35 11.31
C GLU A 251 2.42 18.56 10.12
N MET A 252 2.55 17.24 10.21
CA MET A 252 2.20 16.27 9.17
C MET A 252 1.09 15.38 9.71
N THR A 253 -0.08 15.42 9.06
CA THR A 253 -1.24 14.61 9.46
C THR A 253 -1.55 13.57 8.41
N GLY A 254 -1.57 12.28 8.80
CA GLY A 254 -1.86 11.16 7.92
C GLY A 254 -3.24 10.56 8.16
N PHE A 255 -3.99 10.34 7.07
CA PHE A 255 -5.32 9.72 7.07
C PHE A 255 -5.35 8.48 6.17
N PHE A 256 -6.20 7.54 6.51
CA PHE A 256 -6.40 6.30 5.75
C PHE A 256 -7.90 6.00 5.59
N TYR A 257 -8.27 5.50 4.43
CA TYR A 257 -9.61 5.01 4.11
C TYR A 257 -9.55 3.59 3.56
N SER A 258 -10.51 2.78 4.03
CA SER A 258 -10.94 1.56 3.37
C SER A 258 -12.47 1.48 3.43
N GLN A 259 -13.11 0.77 2.50
CA GLN A 259 -14.57 0.59 2.54
C GLN A 259 -15.04 -0.06 3.85
N GLY A 260 -14.23 -0.94 4.46
CA GLY A 260 -14.55 -1.62 5.70
C GLY A 260 -14.45 -0.74 6.96
N THR A 261 -13.65 0.33 6.92
CA THR A 261 -13.37 1.18 8.10
C THR A 261 -13.84 2.62 7.97
N GLY A 262 -14.15 3.08 6.75
CA GLY A 262 -14.23 4.50 6.45
C GLY A 262 -12.90 5.23 6.68
N TRP A 263 -12.96 6.56 6.72
CA TRP A 263 -11.82 7.42 7.01
C TRP A 263 -11.40 7.33 8.48
N ARG A 264 -10.08 7.30 8.70
CA ARG A 264 -9.47 7.26 10.04
C ARG A 264 -8.22 8.13 10.06
N LEU A 265 -8.00 8.79 11.20
CA LEU A 265 -6.73 9.42 11.53
C LEU A 265 -5.71 8.33 11.90
N LEU A 266 -4.49 8.43 11.35
CA LEU A 266 -3.32 7.69 11.82
C LEU A 266 -2.65 8.47 12.95
N SER A 267 -2.06 9.62 12.60
CA SER A 267 -1.51 10.55 13.57
C SER A 267 -1.27 11.93 12.97
N LYS A 268 -1.15 12.93 13.85
CA LYS A 268 -0.55 14.23 13.58
C LYS A 268 0.82 14.29 14.25
N ILE A 269 1.87 14.51 13.46
CA ILE A 269 3.26 14.49 13.91
C ILE A 269 3.91 15.82 13.54
N ASP A 270 4.50 16.49 14.52
CA ASP A 270 5.29 17.70 14.34
C ASP A 270 6.78 17.33 14.17
N THR A 271 7.46 17.93 13.18
CA THR A 271 8.89 17.72 12.93
C THR A 271 9.61 19.01 12.51
N ASN A 272 10.92 19.05 12.69
CA ASN A 272 11.73 20.19 12.26
C ASN A 272 11.93 20.15 10.73
N ARG A 273 11.82 21.31 10.07
CA ARG A 273 11.94 21.38 8.61
C ARG A 273 13.35 21.11 8.11
N SER A 274 14.36 21.48 8.89
CA SER A 274 15.78 21.26 8.56
C SER A 274 16.13 21.68 7.13
N GLY A 275 15.70 22.90 6.76
CA GLY A 275 15.93 23.49 5.44
C GLY A 275 14.96 23.07 4.34
N LYS A 276 14.05 22.13 4.58
CA LYS A 276 12.95 21.78 3.66
C LYS A 276 11.81 22.82 3.71
N ASN A 277 10.97 22.85 2.69
CA ASN A 277 9.76 23.69 2.68
C ASN A 277 8.72 23.15 3.65
N TRP A 278 7.88 24.01 4.23
CA TRP A 278 6.81 23.57 5.13
C TRP A 278 5.72 22.73 4.42
N TYR A 279 5.63 22.84 3.09
CA TYR A 279 4.67 22.12 2.26
C TYR A 279 5.27 20.84 1.66
N LEU A 280 4.39 20.01 1.09
CA LEU A 280 4.74 18.70 0.55
C LEU A 280 5.70 18.80 -0.65
N GLY A 281 6.66 17.90 -0.73
CA GLY A 281 7.60 17.82 -1.85
C GLY A 281 8.20 16.44 -1.96
N GLY A 282 8.85 16.15 -3.10
CA GLY A 282 9.46 14.86 -3.37
C GLY A 282 8.45 13.73 -3.20
N LEU A 283 7.30 13.82 -3.87
CA LEU A 283 6.19 12.88 -3.72
C LEU A 283 6.51 11.55 -4.40
N TYR A 284 6.28 10.44 -3.72
CA TYR A 284 6.55 9.11 -4.26
C TYR A 284 5.65 8.00 -3.67
N SER A 285 5.56 6.90 -4.41
CA SER A 285 4.96 5.63 -3.98
C SER A 285 5.95 4.51 -4.27
N PHE A 286 5.85 3.38 -3.58
CA PHE A 286 6.70 2.22 -3.86
C PHE A 286 6.08 0.90 -3.45
N VAL A 287 6.58 -0.18 -4.07
CA VAL A 287 6.36 -1.56 -3.62
C VAL A 287 7.70 -2.13 -3.21
N GLU A 288 7.78 -2.59 -1.96
CA GLU A 288 8.99 -3.15 -1.37
C GLU A 288 8.74 -4.55 -0.81
N GLN A 289 9.74 -5.41 -0.98
CA GLN A 289 9.94 -6.60 -0.18
C GLN A 289 11.00 -6.30 0.88
N TRP A 290 10.71 -6.41 2.18
CA TRP A 290 11.69 -6.05 3.25
C TRP A 290 12.45 -7.24 3.87
N THR A 291 12.14 -8.48 3.48
CA THR A 291 12.88 -9.69 3.87
C THR A 291 13.16 -10.55 2.65
N GLU A 292 14.09 -11.50 2.70
CA GLU A 292 14.36 -12.45 1.61
C GLU A 292 13.29 -13.56 1.48
N GLY A 293 12.18 -13.47 2.23
CA GLY A 293 11.10 -14.45 2.18
C GLY A 293 10.22 -14.33 0.94
N ASN A 294 9.89 -15.46 0.30
CA ASN A 294 8.93 -15.53 -0.80
C ASN A 294 9.26 -14.59 -1.99
N THR A 295 10.53 -14.54 -2.40
CA THR A 295 11.06 -13.77 -3.55
C THR A 295 10.45 -14.19 -4.89
N LEU A 296 10.07 -15.46 -5.02
CA LEU A 296 9.40 -16.02 -6.20
C LEU A 296 7.91 -15.65 -6.28
N GLU A 297 7.35 -14.95 -5.29
CA GLU A 297 5.96 -14.48 -5.33
C GLU A 297 5.89 -13.02 -5.79
N PRO A 298 4.97 -12.67 -6.71
CA PRO A 298 4.88 -11.32 -7.25
C PRO A 298 4.21 -10.36 -6.28
N ARG A 299 4.69 -9.12 -6.25
CA ARG A 299 4.16 -8.00 -5.47
C ARG A 299 3.85 -6.86 -6.44
N ASP A 300 2.59 -6.44 -6.52
CA ASP A 300 2.12 -5.48 -7.52
C ASP A 300 1.04 -4.58 -6.93
N SER A 301 1.08 -3.29 -7.22
CA SER A 301 0.04 -2.33 -6.87
C SER A 301 -0.13 -1.25 -7.93
N LEU A 302 -1.37 -0.82 -8.11
CA LEU A 302 -1.75 0.32 -8.94
C LEU A 302 -1.85 1.60 -8.10
N TYR A 303 -1.44 2.72 -8.69
CA TYR A 303 -1.42 4.04 -8.06
C TYR A 303 -1.98 5.13 -8.96
N GLY A 304 -2.60 6.12 -8.33
CA GLY A 304 -3.07 7.33 -8.98
C GLY A 304 -4.33 7.14 -9.84
N PRO A 305 -4.76 8.17 -10.59
CA PRO A 305 -4.17 9.51 -10.52
C PRO A 305 -4.39 10.09 -9.11
N SER A 306 -3.40 10.83 -8.62
CA SER A 306 -3.47 11.46 -7.30
C SER A 306 -3.87 12.93 -7.42
N TRP A 307 -4.29 13.53 -6.31
CA TRP A 307 -4.81 14.91 -6.29
C TRP A 307 -4.08 15.73 -5.23
N ILE A 308 -3.71 16.96 -5.60
CA ILE A 308 -2.94 17.87 -4.75
C ILE A 308 -3.69 19.19 -4.62
N SER A 309 -3.64 19.78 -3.43
CA SER A 309 -4.22 21.11 -3.15
C SER A 309 -3.30 21.92 -2.23
N GLY A 310 -3.45 23.24 -2.25
CA GLY A 310 -2.91 24.13 -1.22
C GLY A 310 -3.81 24.18 0.03
N GLU A 311 -3.53 25.12 0.95
CA GLU A 311 -4.37 25.34 2.15
C GLU A 311 -5.80 25.76 1.79
N THR A 312 -5.95 26.59 0.74
CA THR A 312 -7.25 26.84 0.12
C THR A 312 -7.56 25.68 -0.81
N ILE A 313 -8.65 24.96 -0.52
CA ILE A 313 -9.00 23.73 -1.24
C ILE A 313 -9.37 24.05 -2.69
N ASP A 314 -8.52 23.57 -3.59
CA ASP A 314 -8.68 23.58 -5.04
C ASP A 314 -7.85 22.38 -5.54
N TRP A 315 -8.52 21.28 -5.89
CA TRP A 315 -7.86 20.02 -6.19
C TRP A 315 -7.36 19.98 -7.62
N HIS A 316 -6.06 19.70 -7.80
CA HIS A 316 -5.42 19.53 -9.10
C HIS A 316 -4.93 18.10 -9.26
N GLN A 317 -5.26 17.48 -10.39
CA GLN A 317 -4.81 16.13 -10.71
C GLN A 317 -3.30 16.12 -10.99
N VAL A 318 -2.59 15.16 -10.42
CA VAL A 318 -1.25 14.80 -10.86
C VAL A 318 -1.35 14.08 -12.20
N THR A 319 -0.70 14.63 -13.22
CA THR A 319 -0.88 14.19 -14.62
C THR A 319 0.13 13.15 -15.08
N ARG A 320 1.19 12.90 -14.31
CA ARG A 320 2.22 11.91 -14.66
C ARG A 320 2.89 11.28 -13.45
N ALA A 321 3.38 10.05 -13.64
CA ALA A 321 4.25 9.34 -12.71
C ALA A 321 5.52 8.88 -13.44
N GLN A 322 6.68 9.02 -12.81
CA GLN A 322 7.95 8.52 -13.33
C GLN A 322 8.38 7.28 -12.56
N TYR A 323 8.62 6.19 -13.27
CA TYR A 323 9.01 4.90 -12.73
C TYR A 323 10.51 4.77 -12.52
N ASP A 324 10.93 4.17 -11.41
CA ASP A 324 12.28 3.66 -11.24
C ASP A 324 12.30 2.41 -10.33
N TYR A 325 13.49 1.87 -10.10
CA TYR A 325 13.72 0.73 -9.22
C TYR A 325 15.11 0.79 -8.59
N GLY A 326 15.26 0.12 -7.44
CA GLY A 326 16.54 -0.07 -6.76
C GLY A 326 17.48 -0.92 -7.60
N THR A 327 18.75 -0.53 -7.66
CA THR A 327 19.78 -1.30 -8.36
C THR A 327 20.53 -2.31 -7.49
N PRO A 328 20.74 -2.11 -6.16
CA PRO A 328 21.52 -3.07 -5.37
C PRO A 328 20.90 -4.47 -5.29
N GLU A 329 19.58 -4.55 -5.15
CA GLU A 329 18.81 -5.79 -5.07
C GLU A 329 18.43 -6.36 -6.45
N ASN A 330 17.87 -7.57 -6.47
CA ASN A 330 17.49 -8.26 -7.71
C ASN A 330 16.39 -7.49 -8.47
N HIS A 331 16.80 -6.81 -9.54
CA HIS A 331 15.92 -6.07 -10.45
C HIS A 331 15.75 -6.73 -11.81
N GLU A 332 15.96 -8.04 -11.92
CA GLU A 332 15.57 -8.78 -13.12
C GLU A 332 14.05 -8.97 -13.20
N HIS A 333 13.38 -8.90 -12.05
CA HIS A 333 11.95 -9.13 -11.90
C HIS A 333 11.19 -7.88 -11.46
N VAL A 334 11.38 -6.76 -12.17
CA VAL A 334 10.71 -5.49 -11.88
C VAL A 334 10.01 -4.94 -13.10
N ASN A 335 8.88 -4.26 -12.93
CA ASN A 335 8.23 -3.58 -14.04
C ASN A 335 7.39 -2.37 -13.59
N GLY A 336 7.18 -1.44 -14.51
CA GLY A 336 6.18 -0.38 -14.43
C GLY A 336 5.24 -0.46 -15.63
N TYR A 337 3.96 -0.15 -15.46
CA TYR A 337 3.01 -0.22 -16.58
C TYR A 337 1.83 0.75 -16.39
N TYR A 338 1.22 1.15 -17.50
CA TYR A 338 -0.02 1.93 -17.47
C TYR A 338 -1.23 0.99 -17.62
N ASN A 339 -2.16 1.07 -16.68
CA ASN A 339 -3.44 0.38 -16.73
C ASN A 339 -4.51 1.38 -17.18
N ALA A 340 -4.94 1.22 -18.43
CA ALA A 340 -5.91 2.10 -19.07
C ALA A 340 -7.35 1.94 -18.54
N GLU A 341 -7.71 0.78 -17.98
CA GLU A 341 -9.06 0.52 -17.46
C GLU A 341 -9.32 1.34 -16.19
N GLY A 342 -8.33 1.40 -15.29
CA GLY A 342 -8.43 2.16 -14.05
C GLY A 342 -7.85 3.58 -14.12
N ASN A 343 -7.30 3.99 -15.28
CA ASN A 343 -6.49 5.20 -15.44
C ASN A 343 -5.36 5.29 -14.38
N ASN A 344 -4.66 4.20 -14.10
CA ASN A 344 -3.65 4.15 -13.04
C ASN A 344 -2.33 3.54 -13.52
N VAL A 345 -1.28 3.71 -12.72
CA VAL A 345 0.07 3.20 -13.03
C VAL A 345 0.41 2.10 -12.05
N GLY A 346 0.74 0.93 -12.58
CA GLY A 346 1.21 -0.22 -11.83
C GLY A 346 2.72 -0.23 -11.70
N ILE A 347 3.20 -0.68 -10.55
CA ILE A 347 4.60 -1.02 -10.30
C ILE A 347 4.67 -2.35 -9.58
N ALA A 348 5.54 -3.22 -10.07
CA ALA A 348 5.56 -4.61 -9.64
C ALA A 348 7.00 -5.15 -9.48
N THR A 349 7.19 -6.05 -8.52
CA THR A 349 8.48 -6.70 -8.22
C THR A 349 8.31 -8.16 -7.77
N GLY A 350 9.24 -9.04 -8.16
CA GLY A 350 9.29 -10.46 -7.81
C GLY A 350 8.56 -11.44 -8.73
N GLY A 351 8.69 -12.74 -8.46
CA GLY A 351 8.11 -13.80 -9.31
C GLY A 351 8.54 -13.73 -10.78
N ASP A 352 7.64 -14.08 -11.70
CA ASP A 352 7.90 -14.09 -13.16
C ASP A 352 7.65 -12.72 -13.82
N ILE A 353 7.84 -11.61 -13.09
CA ILE A 353 7.67 -10.27 -13.64
C ILE A 353 8.78 -10.00 -14.67
N GLU A 354 8.38 -9.52 -15.84
CA GLU A 354 9.29 -9.20 -16.93
C GLU A 354 9.57 -7.68 -17.01
N PRO A 355 10.84 -7.25 -17.13
CA PRO A 355 11.23 -5.85 -17.15
C PRO A 355 10.97 -5.21 -18.51
N VAL A 356 9.71 -4.83 -18.73
CA VAL A 356 9.26 -4.20 -19.99
C VAL A 356 9.49 -2.68 -19.96
N ALA A 357 9.22 -2.02 -18.84
CA ALA A 357 9.43 -0.59 -18.71
C ALA A 357 10.90 -0.25 -18.42
N THR A 358 11.39 0.80 -19.07
CA THR A 358 12.74 1.31 -18.81
C THR A 358 12.75 2.16 -17.54
N GLN A 359 13.84 2.13 -16.77
CA GLN A 359 14.03 3.06 -15.66
C GLN A 359 13.87 4.52 -16.13
N TYR A 360 13.22 5.34 -15.30
CA TYR A 360 12.80 6.72 -15.57
C TYR A 360 11.71 6.91 -16.62
N GLN A 361 11.07 5.82 -17.10
CA GLN A 361 9.91 5.92 -17.97
C GLN A 361 8.79 6.72 -17.31
N VAL A 362 8.19 7.62 -18.09
CA VAL A 362 7.08 8.47 -17.65
C VAL A 362 5.77 7.89 -18.17
N PHE A 363 4.83 7.67 -17.27
CA PHE A 363 3.45 7.32 -17.56
C PHE A 363 2.56 8.55 -17.35
N ASN A 364 1.74 8.88 -18.34
CA ASN A 364 0.80 9.98 -18.24
C ASN A 364 -0.59 9.44 -17.93
N TYR A 365 -1.27 10.05 -16.96
CA TYR A 365 -2.67 9.78 -16.67
C TYR A 365 -3.55 10.51 -17.69
N ASN A 366 -4.70 9.94 -18.00
CA ASN A 366 -5.75 10.68 -18.69
C ASN A 366 -6.35 11.70 -17.74
N GLU A 367 -6.82 12.83 -18.28
CA GLU A 367 -7.52 13.85 -17.52
C GLU A 367 -8.85 13.29 -17.00
N GLU A 368 -9.07 13.42 -15.69
CA GLU A 368 -10.32 13.09 -15.03
C GLU A 368 -11.23 14.32 -15.03
N THR A 369 -12.49 14.14 -15.43
CA THR A 369 -13.47 15.23 -15.44
C THR A 369 -14.14 15.46 -14.09
N GLU A 370 -14.01 14.50 -13.18
CA GLU A 370 -14.66 14.51 -11.86
C GLU A 370 -13.68 14.06 -10.78
N LEU A 371 -13.86 14.57 -9.56
CA LEU A 371 -13.10 14.12 -8.41
C LEU A 371 -13.58 12.72 -7.97
N PRO A 372 -12.69 11.83 -7.51
CA PRO A 372 -13.09 10.56 -6.92
C PRO A 372 -14.07 10.77 -5.76
N ALA A 373 -15.11 9.94 -5.65
CA ALA A 373 -16.11 10.06 -4.58
C ALA A 373 -15.49 10.07 -3.17
N ALA A 374 -14.45 9.26 -2.93
CA ALA A 374 -13.72 9.26 -1.65
C ALA A 374 -13.00 10.60 -1.38
N LEU A 375 -12.54 11.31 -2.43
CA LEU A 375 -11.94 12.64 -2.30
C LEU A 375 -13.02 13.70 -2.07
N VAL A 376 -14.19 13.60 -2.72
CA VAL A 376 -15.32 14.51 -2.47
C VAL A 376 -15.77 14.39 -1.00
N ASP A 377 -15.98 13.15 -0.53
CA ASP A 377 -16.32 12.88 0.88
C ASP A 377 -15.24 13.41 1.84
N PHE A 378 -13.96 13.17 1.53
CA PHE A 378 -12.87 13.70 2.35
C PHE A 378 -12.85 15.22 2.39
N SER A 379 -13.06 15.87 1.24
CA SER A 379 -13.04 17.33 1.09
C SER A 379 -14.11 18.00 1.94
N GLY A 380 -15.31 17.41 1.99
CA GLY A 380 -16.41 17.89 2.83
C GLY A 380 -16.11 17.86 4.34
N ARG A 381 -15.06 17.15 4.76
CA ARG A 381 -14.67 17.01 6.16
C ARG A 381 -13.48 17.88 6.55
N ILE A 382 -12.75 18.47 5.59
CA ILE A 382 -11.49 19.18 5.84
C ILE A 382 -11.64 20.30 6.87
N GLU A 383 -12.70 21.10 6.81
CA GLU A 383 -12.92 22.19 7.76
C GLU A 383 -13.01 21.66 9.21
N CYS A 384 -13.76 20.57 9.43
CA CYS A 384 -13.84 19.91 10.73
C CYS A 384 -12.49 19.32 11.16
N LEU A 385 -11.79 18.64 10.23
CA LEU A 385 -10.52 17.98 10.51
C LEU A 385 -9.43 18.98 10.92
N VAL A 386 -9.34 20.13 10.25
CA VAL A 386 -8.39 21.20 10.57
C VAL A 386 -8.76 21.89 11.89
N GLY A 387 -10.06 22.05 12.18
CA GLY A 387 -10.51 22.65 13.44
C GLY A 387 -10.39 21.75 14.67
N ALA A 388 -10.23 20.44 14.50
CA ALA A 388 -10.23 19.47 15.59
C ALA A 388 -8.85 19.29 16.22
N THR A 389 -8.76 19.44 17.54
CA THR A 389 -7.49 19.38 18.29
C THR A 389 -7.27 18.10 19.09
N THR A 390 -8.21 17.14 19.03
CA THR A 390 -8.10 15.84 19.72
C THR A 390 -8.47 14.68 18.78
N ALA A 391 -8.02 13.48 19.13
CA ALA A 391 -8.31 12.28 18.35
C ALA A 391 -9.81 11.99 18.26
N GLU A 392 -10.54 12.18 19.35
CA GLU A 392 -12.00 11.99 19.42
C GLU A 392 -12.75 13.03 18.60
N ALA A 393 -12.29 14.29 18.60
CA ALA A 393 -12.87 15.35 17.78
C ALA A 393 -12.66 15.06 16.29
N ILE A 394 -11.46 14.63 15.89
CA ILE A 394 -11.18 14.20 14.52
C ILE A 394 -12.03 12.99 14.14
N ALA A 395 -12.13 11.98 15.01
CA ALA A 395 -13.00 10.83 14.77
C ALA A 395 -14.47 11.24 14.60
N SER A 396 -14.92 12.27 15.33
CA SER A 396 -16.29 12.78 15.20
C SER A 396 -16.57 13.39 13.83
N CYS A 397 -15.58 14.01 13.18
CA CYS A 397 -15.67 14.52 11.80
C CYS A 397 -15.94 13.42 10.78
N PHE A 398 -15.56 12.16 11.07
CA PHE A 398 -15.84 11.01 10.21
C PHE A 398 -17.18 10.32 10.54
N SER A 399 -17.70 10.54 11.75
CA SER A 399 -18.98 9.98 12.19
C SER A 399 -20.19 10.86 11.89
N ALA A 400 -19.96 12.17 11.72
CA ALA A 400 -20.97 13.05 11.15
C ALA A 400 -21.24 12.55 9.73
N ALA A 401 -22.48 12.16 9.46
CA ALA A 401 -22.96 12.13 8.10
C ALA A 401 -22.67 13.52 7.53
N ILE A 402 -22.12 13.58 6.32
CA ILE A 402 -22.29 14.81 5.54
C ILE A 402 -23.80 15.00 5.55
N GLU A 403 -24.28 16.12 6.10
CA GLU A 403 -25.62 16.56 5.77
C GLU A 403 -25.53 16.77 4.26
N GLU A 404 -25.82 15.71 3.51
CA GLU A 404 -26.29 15.86 2.15
C GLU A 404 -27.40 16.88 2.34
N GLU A 405 -27.18 18.11 1.86
CA GLU A 405 -28.30 18.89 1.37
C GLU A 405 -29.00 17.90 0.45
N GLU A 406 -30.06 17.26 0.98
CA GLU A 406 -30.97 16.46 0.20
C GLU A 406 -31.19 17.32 -1.03
N GLU A 407 -30.75 16.84 -2.21
CA GLU A 407 -31.25 17.37 -3.47
C GLU A 407 -32.73 17.57 -3.22
N GLU A 408 -33.19 18.82 -3.34
CA GLU A 408 -34.53 19.27 -3.01
C GLU A 408 -35.49 18.28 -3.67
N ASP A 409 -35.85 17.23 -2.92
CA ASP A 409 -36.61 16.10 -3.44
C ASP A 409 -37.90 16.73 -3.89
N ASP A 410 -38.30 16.37 -5.10
CA ASP A 410 -39.33 16.95 -5.98
C ASP A 410 -40.73 16.80 -5.36
N SER A 411 -40.81 17.23 -4.11
CA SER A 411 -41.73 16.85 -3.07
C SER A 411 -42.60 18.04 -2.77
N CYS A 412 -43.83 17.90 -3.21
CA CYS A 412 -44.84 18.92 -3.13
C CYS A 412 -45.74 18.65 -1.93
N LEU A 413 -46.27 19.70 -1.31
CA LEU A 413 -47.38 19.59 -0.35
C LEU A 413 -48.70 19.97 -1.01
N SER A 414 -48.64 20.64 -2.15
CA SER A 414 -49.74 21.15 -2.94
C SER A 414 -49.31 21.39 -4.40
N ASP A 415 -50.29 21.53 -5.30
CA ASP A 415 -50.02 21.77 -6.73
C ASP A 415 -49.21 23.06 -6.99
N SER A 416 -49.23 24.03 -6.07
CA SER A 416 -48.45 25.27 -6.20
C SER A 416 -46.96 25.09 -5.94
N ASP A 417 -46.59 23.96 -5.34
CA ASP A 417 -45.19 23.62 -5.07
C ASP A 417 -44.55 22.93 -6.30
N CYS A 418 -45.36 22.56 -7.29
CA CYS A 418 -44.91 21.93 -8.52
C CYS A 418 -44.52 22.93 -9.62
N PRO A 419 -43.60 22.56 -10.52
CA PRO A 419 -43.18 23.42 -11.63
C PRO A 419 -44.34 23.75 -12.57
N VAL A 420 -44.24 24.91 -13.23
CA VAL A 420 -45.19 25.33 -14.24
C VAL A 420 -44.74 24.87 -15.63
N SER A 421 -45.62 24.15 -16.32
CA SER A 421 -45.40 23.77 -17.73
C SER A 421 -45.41 25.01 -18.63
N SER A 422 -44.54 25.00 -19.64
CA SER A 422 -44.57 25.99 -20.74
C SER A 422 -45.57 25.62 -21.84
N ASP A 423 -46.07 24.38 -21.84
CA ASP A 423 -47.13 23.91 -22.72
C ASP A 423 -48.50 24.21 -22.07
N PRO A 424 -49.39 25.00 -22.72
CA PRO A 424 -50.70 25.35 -22.18
C PRO A 424 -51.67 24.16 -22.05
N TYR A 425 -51.34 23.00 -22.62
CA TYR A 425 -52.12 21.77 -22.51
C TYR A 425 -51.57 20.79 -21.49
N CYS A 426 -50.46 21.13 -20.82
CA CYS A 426 -49.87 20.30 -19.77
C CYS A 426 -49.76 21.07 -18.45
N GLY A 427 -49.83 20.33 -17.34
CA GLY A 427 -49.64 20.85 -15.99
C GLY A 427 -49.03 19.80 -15.09
N TYR A 428 -48.78 20.17 -13.83
CA TYR A 428 -48.32 19.25 -12.79
C TYR A 428 -49.34 19.22 -11.66
N HIS A 429 -49.51 18.05 -11.07
CA HIS A 429 -50.26 17.84 -9.84
C HIS A 429 -49.36 17.24 -8.77
N CYS A 430 -49.59 17.65 -7.54
CA CYS A 430 -48.96 17.03 -6.41
C CYS A 430 -49.69 15.75 -6.02
N LEU A 431 -49.04 14.60 -6.24
CA LEU A 431 -49.57 13.28 -5.89
C LEU A 431 -48.58 12.58 -4.98
N GLU A 432 -49.02 12.22 -3.77
CA GLU A 432 -48.22 11.46 -2.80
C GLU A 432 -46.84 12.08 -2.49
N SER A 433 -46.78 13.41 -2.49
CA SER A 433 -45.53 14.19 -2.32
C SER A 433 -44.57 14.07 -3.51
N GLN A 434 -45.10 13.92 -4.73
CA GLN A 434 -44.35 13.99 -5.98
C GLN A 434 -45.12 14.77 -7.05
N CYS A 435 -44.42 15.60 -7.81
CA CYS A 435 -45.01 16.35 -8.92
C CYS A 435 -45.21 15.48 -10.16
N ALA A 436 -46.45 15.07 -10.41
CA ALA A 436 -46.84 14.28 -11.58
C ALA A 436 -47.34 15.17 -12.71
N MET A 437 -46.73 15.07 -13.90
CA MET A 437 -47.16 15.79 -15.09
C MET A 437 -48.41 15.15 -15.70
N TRP A 438 -49.35 15.98 -16.14
CA TRP A 438 -50.49 15.59 -16.95
C TRP A 438 -50.56 16.47 -18.20
N CYS A 439 -51.13 15.93 -19.28
CA CYS A 439 -51.46 16.69 -20.47
C CYS A 439 -52.88 16.34 -20.91
N GLU A 440 -53.64 17.34 -21.35
CA GLU A 440 -54.93 17.13 -21.99
C GLU A 440 -54.73 16.47 -23.36
N ASP A 441 -55.35 15.31 -23.57
CA ASP A 441 -55.40 14.69 -24.89
C ASP A 441 -56.08 15.64 -25.87
N ALA A 442 -55.32 16.14 -26.85
CA ALA A 442 -55.88 16.87 -27.97
C ALA A 442 -56.95 15.99 -28.64
N ALA A 443 -58.20 16.48 -28.65
CA ALA A 443 -59.30 15.83 -29.35
C ALA A 443 -58.87 15.51 -30.80
N PRO A 444 -59.12 14.29 -31.30
CA PRO A 444 -58.69 13.92 -32.64
C PRO A 444 -59.42 14.80 -33.67
N PRO A 445 -58.72 15.32 -34.69
CA PRO A 445 -59.38 16.08 -35.75
C PRO A 445 -60.35 15.18 -36.52
N THR A 446 -61.58 15.66 -36.67
CA THR A 446 -62.65 15.02 -37.43
C THR A 446 -62.44 15.15 -38.94
N ASN A 447 -62.32 14.00 -39.61
CA ASN A 447 -62.73 13.60 -40.97
C ASN A 447 -62.12 14.19 -42.27
N GLU A 448 -62.06 13.25 -43.24
CA GLU A 448 -61.86 13.27 -44.71
C GLU A 448 -60.40 12.94 -45.14
N GLU A 449 -60.04 11.80 -45.75
CA GLU A 449 -60.72 10.71 -46.51
C GLU A 449 -59.96 9.35 -46.38
N GLU A 450 -60.73 8.24 -46.44
CA GLU A 450 -60.52 6.89 -47.02
C GLU A 450 -59.08 6.35 -47.28
N GLU A 451 -58.69 5.10 -46.97
CA GLU A 451 -59.32 3.80 -47.25
C GLU A 451 -58.54 2.65 -46.52
N GLU A 452 -59.27 1.69 -45.93
CA GLU A 452 -59.09 0.21 -45.89
C GLU A 452 -57.69 -0.42 -45.64
N GLU A 453 -57.48 -1.47 -44.82
CA GLU A 453 -58.32 -2.63 -44.49
C GLU A 453 -57.79 -3.34 -43.22
N GLU A 454 -58.71 -3.97 -42.47
CA GLU A 454 -58.55 -4.83 -41.27
C GLU A 454 -57.65 -6.06 -41.53
N GLU A 455 -57.07 -6.78 -40.56
CA GLU A 455 -57.63 -7.63 -39.49
C GLU A 455 -56.46 -7.97 -38.52
N GLY A 456 -56.58 -8.26 -37.22
CA GLY A 456 -57.70 -8.49 -36.32
C GLY A 456 -57.17 -9.09 -35.00
N LEU A 457 -57.65 -8.52 -33.88
CA LEU A 457 -58.06 -9.12 -32.59
C LEU A 457 -57.07 -10.07 -31.87
N GLU A 458 -56.48 -9.72 -30.72
CA GLU A 458 -57.02 -9.47 -29.36
C GLU A 458 -57.67 -10.66 -28.62
N GLU A 459 -57.56 -10.55 -27.29
CA GLU A 459 -58.24 -11.23 -26.18
C GLU A 459 -57.54 -12.46 -25.57
N SER A 460 -57.45 -12.62 -24.25
CA SER A 460 -57.97 -11.82 -23.13
C SER A 460 -57.41 -12.33 -21.79
N HIS A 461 -57.47 -11.43 -20.81
CA HIS A 461 -57.36 -11.63 -19.36
C HIS A 461 -57.92 -12.93 -18.77
N ASN A 462 -57.34 -13.38 -17.65
CA ASN A 462 -58.05 -13.35 -16.36
C ASN A 462 -57.13 -13.64 -15.16
N GLY A 463 -57.29 -12.83 -14.11
CA GLY A 463 -56.70 -13.10 -12.80
C GLY A 463 -57.48 -14.16 -12.02
N ASN A 464 -56.82 -14.77 -11.04
CA ASN A 464 -57.43 -14.99 -9.73
C ASN A 464 -56.40 -15.39 -8.66
N SER A 465 -56.62 -14.85 -7.48
CA SER A 465 -56.02 -15.20 -6.20
C SER A 465 -56.29 -16.65 -5.79
N ALA A 466 -55.35 -17.30 -5.09
CA ALA A 466 -55.63 -18.11 -3.90
C ALA A 466 -54.33 -18.60 -3.23
N SER A 467 -54.28 -18.44 -1.92
CA SER A 467 -53.33 -19.09 -1.01
C SER A 467 -53.55 -20.61 -0.94
N SER A 468 -52.49 -21.40 -0.77
CA SER A 468 -52.48 -22.48 0.24
C SER A 468 -51.09 -23.09 0.41
N SER A 469 -50.77 -23.34 1.67
CA SER A 469 -49.57 -23.95 2.21
C SER A 469 -49.42 -25.46 1.93
N LEU A 470 -48.17 -25.94 2.12
CA LEU A 470 -47.72 -27.20 2.75
C LEU A 470 -46.97 -28.20 1.86
N LYS A 471 -45.71 -28.43 2.28
CA LYS A 471 -44.99 -29.72 2.43
C LYS A 471 -44.69 -30.50 1.14
N SER A 472 -43.65 -31.33 1.04
CA SER A 472 -42.40 -31.58 1.75
C SER A 472 -41.76 -32.73 0.96
N ASN A 473 -40.44 -32.79 1.00
CA ASN A 473 -39.60 -33.97 0.81
C ASN A 473 -39.11 -34.35 -0.61
N ALA A 474 -37.81 -34.61 -0.59
CA ALA A 474 -37.09 -35.71 -1.20
C ALA A 474 -36.43 -35.45 -2.57
N LEU A 475 -35.14 -35.06 -2.47
CA LEU A 475 -34.02 -35.67 -3.20
C LEU A 475 -34.16 -37.21 -3.27
N PRO A 476 -33.73 -37.87 -4.36
CA PRO A 476 -32.29 -38.14 -4.52
C PRO A 476 -31.73 -38.09 -5.95
N THR A 477 -30.44 -37.74 -6.00
CA THR A 477 -29.36 -38.22 -6.89
C THR A 477 -29.73 -38.98 -8.18
N LEU A 478 -29.16 -38.57 -9.32
CA LEU A 478 -28.07 -39.33 -9.97
C LEU A 478 -27.42 -38.57 -11.13
N SER A 479 -26.14 -38.86 -11.29
CA SER A 479 -25.16 -38.41 -12.28
C SER A 479 -25.61 -38.49 -13.74
N GLY A 480 -25.07 -37.58 -14.56
CA GLY A 480 -25.24 -37.60 -16.03
C GLY A 480 -24.27 -36.65 -16.74
N LEU A 481 -23.03 -37.12 -16.88
CA LEU A 481 -21.95 -36.62 -17.72
C LEU A 481 -22.43 -36.21 -19.14
N PHE A 482 -22.13 -35.00 -19.62
CA PHE A 482 -21.92 -34.76 -21.05
C PHE A 482 -20.92 -33.63 -21.31
N LEU A 483 -19.78 -34.04 -21.85
CA LEU A 483 -18.70 -33.24 -22.41
C LEU A 483 -19.09 -32.88 -23.86
N ALA A 484 -18.94 -31.63 -24.28
CA ALA A 484 -18.88 -31.28 -25.70
C ALA A 484 -17.94 -30.08 -25.90
N LEU A 485 -16.69 -30.41 -26.24
CA LEU A 485 -15.77 -29.54 -26.95
C LEU A 485 -16.36 -29.18 -28.33
N PHE A 486 -16.27 -27.91 -28.72
CA PHE A 486 -16.04 -27.55 -30.12
C PHE A 486 -15.00 -26.44 -30.19
N ASN A 487 -13.93 -26.78 -30.90
CA ASN A 487 -12.80 -25.97 -31.29
C ASN A 487 -12.92 -25.70 -32.80
N LEU A 488 -12.06 -24.81 -33.33
CA LEU A 488 -11.85 -24.37 -34.73
C LEU A 488 -12.45 -22.99 -35.02
N ARG A 489 -11.68 -21.96 -35.40
CA ARG A 489 -10.39 -21.92 -36.11
C ARG A 489 -9.65 -20.62 -35.84
#